data_AF-A0A2N5JPF7-F1
#
_entry.id   AF-A0A2N5JPF7-F1
#
_cell.length_a   1.000
_cell.length_b   1.000
_cell.length_c   1.000
_cell.angle_alpha   90.00
_cell.angle_beta   90.00
_cell.angle_gamma   90.00
#
_symmetry.space_group_name_H-M   'P 1'
#
loop_
_entity.id
_entity.type
_entity.pdbx_description
1 polymer ?
#
loop_
_entity_poly.entity_id
_entity_poly.type
_entity_poly.pdbx_seq_one_letter_code
_entity_poly.pdbx_strand_id
1 'polypeptide(L)'
;MVKLLTSLALPIVCLPLQACPQSFTELSTNLSKDLHHYLNRSYSKYGIKTQAQVVSFPDRAPLPIKETDPAVKQLFLTIAHRRSEQLTTENQTYWLFLVETAKGWKLSMAFTRVGDAPPIDVSDGAVADAMRSWLKDKCPSPL
;
A
#
# COMPACT_ATOMS: atom_id res chain seq x y z
N MET A 1 43.92 -33.46 -12.85
CA MET A 1 43.61 -32.29 -12.00
C MET A 1 42.12 -32.06 -12.03
N VAL A 2 41.40 -32.34 -10.95
CA VAL A 2 39.95 -32.10 -10.84
C VAL A 2 39.77 -30.87 -9.94
N LYS A 3 39.27 -29.76 -10.49
CA LYS A 3 38.92 -28.56 -9.72
C LYS A 3 37.57 -28.80 -9.05
N LEU A 4 37.55 -28.87 -7.72
CA LEU A 4 36.31 -28.79 -6.94
C LEU A 4 35.73 -27.37 -7.10
N LEU A 5 34.50 -27.28 -7.60
CA LEU A 5 33.68 -26.07 -7.54
C LEU A 5 33.02 -26.01 -6.16
N THR A 6 33.52 -25.15 -5.29
CA THR A 6 32.90 -24.83 -4.01
C THR A 6 31.65 -23.98 -4.24
N SER A 7 30.49 -24.55 -3.95
CA SER A 7 29.20 -23.88 -3.94
C SER A 7 29.14 -22.86 -2.81
N LEU A 8 29.16 -21.57 -3.14
CA LEU A 8 28.88 -20.48 -2.20
C LEU A 8 27.38 -20.47 -1.89
N ALA A 9 26.99 -21.04 -0.75
CA ALA A 9 25.67 -20.84 -0.20
C ALA A 9 25.57 -19.39 0.31
N LEU A 10 24.80 -18.56 -0.40
CA LEU A 10 24.42 -17.23 0.07
C LEU A 10 23.57 -17.38 1.35
N PRO A 11 23.87 -16.66 2.44
CA PRO A 11 23.03 -16.70 3.62
C PRO A 11 21.66 -16.12 3.26
N ILE A 12 20.62 -16.91 3.46
CA ILE A 12 19.24 -16.43 3.43
C ILE A 12 19.13 -15.45 4.60
N VAL A 13 19.18 -14.15 4.30
CA VAL A 13 18.88 -13.12 5.28
C VAL A 13 17.39 -13.22 5.59
N CYS A 14 17.06 -13.87 6.71
CA CYS A 14 15.72 -13.86 7.27
C CYS A 14 15.52 -12.47 7.90
N LEU A 15 14.98 -11.52 7.12
CA LEU A 15 14.51 -10.25 7.66
C LEU A 15 13.46 -10.56 8.74
N PRO A 16 13.55 -9.95 9.95
CA PRO A 16 12.53 -10.15 10.96
C PRO A 16 11.18 -9.79 10.36
N LEU A 17 10.21 -10.72 10.45
CA LEU A 17 8.84 -10.45 10.08
C LEU A 17 8.40 -9.24 10.90
N GLN A 18 8.26 -8.08 10.26
CA GLN A 18 7.75 -6.90 10.94
C GLN A 18 6.35 -7.26 11.43
N ALA A 19 6.17 -7.22 12.76
CA ALA A 19 4.91 -7.62 13.37
C ALA A 19 3.74 -6.78 12.83
N CYS A 20 2.56 -7.39 12.75
CA CYS A 20 1.34 -6.70 12.35
C CYS A 20 1.15 -5.46 13.23
N PRO A 21 0.99 -4.26 12.65
CA PRO A 21 0.84 -3.04 13.44
C PRO A 21 -0.32 -3.14 14.43
N GLN A 22 -0.06 -2.81 15.69
CA GLN A 22 -1.05 -2.96 16.78
C GLN A 22 -1.93 -1.73 16.96
N SER A 23 -1.58 -0.63 16.31
CA SER A 23 -2.37 0.60 16.31
C SER A 23 -2.52 1.16 14.90
N PHE A 24 -3.58 1.92 14.69
CA PHE A 24 -3.80 2.60 13.41
C PHE A 24 -2.66 3.57 13.06
N THR A 25 -2.09 4.26 14.05
CA THR A 25 -0.95 5.18 13.88
C THR A 25 0.31 4.45 13.43
N GLU A 26 0.57 3.27 13.99
CA GLU A 26 1.70 2.44 13.60
C GLU A 26 1.49 1.87 12.19
N LEU A 27 0.25 1.45 11.87
CA LEU A 27 -0.14 1.01 10.54
C LEU A 27 0.11 2.10 9.50
N SER A 28 -0.39 3.32 9.74
CA SER A 28 -0.20 4.41 8.79
C SER A 28 1.28 4.71 8.63
N THR A 29 2.03 4.84 9.72
CA THR A 29 3.47 5.16 9.68
C THR A 29 4.30 4.13 8.92
N ASN A 30 4.01 2.84 9.11
CA ASN A 30 4.72 1.78 8.39
C ASN A 30 4.27 1.70 6.93
N LEU A 31 2.98 1.94 6.66
CA LEU A 31 2.45 1.93 5.31
C LEU A 31 3.07 3.02 4.44
N SER A 32 3.20 4.27 4.90
CA SER A 32 3.77 5.34 4.05
C SER A 32 5.19 5.05 3.59
N LYS A 33 5.98 4.39 4.44
CA LYS A 33 7.37 4.02 4.12
C LYS A 33 7.43 2.96 3.04
N ASP A 34 6.55 1.96 3.13
CA ASP A 34 6.66 0.76 2.29
C ASP A 34 5.78 0.83 1.03
N LEU A 35 4.67 1.57 1.06
CA LEU A 35 3.59 1.46 0.07
C LEU A 35 4.07 1.72 -1.36
N HIS A 36 5.02 2.62 -1.58
CA HIS A 36 5.54 2.89 -2.92
C HIS A 36 6.16 1.63 -3.58
N HIS A 37 6.82 0.76 -2.81
CA HIS A 37 7.38 -0.49 -3.33
C HIS A 37 6.27 -1.45 -3.77
N TYR A 38 5.24 -1.60 -2.94
CA TYR A 38 4.08 -2.44 -3.24
C TYR A 38 3.28 -1.91 -4.44
N LEU A 39 3.14 -0.59 -4.57
CA LEU A 39 2.53 0.06 -5.72
C LEU A 39 3.30 -0.22 -7.00
N ASN A 40 4.62 -0.03 -7.00
CA ASN A 40 5.43 -0.27 -8.20
C ASN A 40 5.42 -1.74 -8.63
N ARG A 41 5.35 -2.67 -7.67
CA ARG A 41 5.13 -4.09 -7.96
C ARG A 41 3.75 -4.33 -8.60
N SER A 42 2.70 -3.73 -8.06
CA SER A 42 1.34 -3.80 -8.60
C SER A 42 1.26 -3.21 -10.01
N TYR A 43 1.84 -2.03 -10.24
CA TYR A 43 1.91 -1.41 -11.57
C TYR A 43 2.64 -2.27 -12.59
N SER A 44 3.78 -2.84 -12.21
CA SER A 44 4.50 -3.77 -13.07
C SER A 44 3.65 -5.00 -13.41
N LYS A 45 2.94 -5.57 -12.43
CA LYS A 45 2.03 -6.71 -12.61
C LYS A 45 0.89 -6.40 -13.59
N TYR A 46 0.34 -5.18 -13.55
CA TYR A 46 -0.75 -4.76 -14.43
C TYR A 46 -0.29 -4.04 -15.72
N GLY A 47 1.01 -3.94 -15.99
CA GLY A 47 1.54 -3.27 -17.19
C GLY A 47 1.33 -1.74 -17.21
N ILE A 48 1.13 -1.12 -16.05
CA ILE A 48 0.92 0.33 -15.93
C ILE A 48 2.27 1.04 -16.04
N LYS A 49 2.45 1.87 -17.07
CA LYS A 49 3.69 2.64 -17.34
C LYS A 49 3.83 3.89 -16.46
N THR A 50 3.74 3.71 -15.15
CA THR A 50 3.80 4.79 -14.16
C THR A 50 4.52 4.29 -12.92
N GLN A 51 5.26 5.17 -12.26
CA GLN A 51 5.99 4.86 -11.03
C GLN A 51 5.44 5.70 -9.87
N ALA A 52 5.10 5.05 -8.77
CA ALA A 52 4.86 5.71 -7.50
C ALA A 52 6.21 6.14 -6.89
N GLN A 53 6.32 7.43 -6.54
CA GLN A 53 7.56 8.01 -6.01
C GLN A 53 7.45 8.36 -4.52
N VAL A 54 6.36 9.02 -4.13
CA VAL A 54 6.14 9.51 -2.76
C VAL A 54 4.73 9.16 -2.34
N VAL A 55 4.59 8.65 -1.12
CA VAL A 55 3.30 8.47 -0.45
C VAL A 55 3.29 9.39 0.76
N SER A 56 2.43 10.39 0.77
CA SER A 56 2.24 11.30 1.91
C SER A 56 0.87 11.09 2.53
N PHE A 57 0.78 11.25 3.85
CA PHE A 57 -0.49 11.44 4.55
C PHE A 57 -0.79 12.94 4.53
N PRO A 58 -1.85 13.39 3.86
CA PRO A 58 -2.10 14.82 3.75
C PRO A 58 -2.61 15.40 5.06
N ASP A 59 -2.36 16.69 5.28
CA ASP A 59 -3.04 17.52 6.29
C ASP A 59 -4.54 17.77 6.00
N ARG A 60 -5.10 17.12 4.98
CA ARG A 60 -6.48 17.31 4.55
C ARG A 60 -7.40 16.36 5.31
N ALA A 61 -8.48 16.91 5.85
CA ALA A 61 -9.44 16.17 6.65
C ALA A 61 -10.03 14.96 5.86
N PRO A 62 -10.24 13.80 6.53
CA PRO A 62 -10.91 12.64 5.95
C PRO A 62 -12.26 13.04 5.32
N LEU A 63 -12.74 12.25 4.34
CA LEU A 63 -14.08 12.52 3.77
C LEU A 63 -15.10 12.54 4.92
N PRO A 64 -15.97 13.57 4.99
CA PRO A 64 -17.02 13.64 5.99
C PRO A 64 -18.08 12.58 5.65
N ILE A 65 -17.88 11.37 6.15
CA ILE A 65 -18.83 10.27 6.01
C ILE A 65 -19.74 10.37 7.23
N LYS A 66 -21.01 10.72 6.98
CA LYS A 66 -22.01 11.00 8.03
C LYS A 66 -22.21 9.86 9.02
N GLU A 67 -21.89 8.63 8.63
CA GLU A 67 -21.99 7.43 9.46
C GLU A 67 -20.83 6.50 9.13
N THR A 68 -19.71 6.67 9.84
CA THR A 68 -18.67 5.63 9.83
C THR A 68 -18.90 4.78 11.06
N ASP A 69 -19.14 3.49 10.88
CA ASP A 69 -19.03 2.52 11.97
C ASP A 69 -17.67 2.75 12.66
N PRO A 70 -17.60 2.96 13.98
CA PRO A 70 -16.35 3.22 14.69
C PRO A 70 -15.28 2.14 14.47
N ALA A 71 -15.68 0.93 14.03
CA ALA A 71 -14.80 -0.16 13.64
C ALA A 71 -14.04 0.09 12.33
N VAL A 72 -14.53 0.96 11.45
CA VAL A 72 -13.88 1.32 10.19
C VAL A 72 -12.95 2.52 10.40
N LYS A 73 -11.66 2.33 10.13
CA LYS A 73 -10.65 3.38 10.16
C LYS A 73 -10.37 3.87 8.73
N GLN A 74 -10.47 5.17 8.54
CA GLN A 74 -10.20 5.78 7.24
C GLN A 74 -8.76 6.29 7.19
N LEU A 75 -8.02 5.86 6.18
CA LEU A 75 -6.68 6.33 5.87
C LEU A 75 -6.70 7.15 4.58
N PHE A 76 -6.25 8.39 4.68
CA PHE A 76 -6.18 9.30 3.55
C PHE A 76 -4.73 9.47 3.10
N LEU A 77 -4.46 9.24 1.82
CA LEU A 77 -3.10 9.29 1.28
C LEU A 77 -3.05 10.01 -0.06
N THR A 78 -1.94 10.68 -0.33
CA THR A 78 -1.61 11.21 -1.65
C THR A 78 -0.39 10.50 -2.18
N ILE A 79 -0.48 10.02 -3.42
CA ILE A 79 0.60 9.35 -4.12
C ILE A 79 1.04 10.25 -5.26
N ALA A 80 2.34 10.56 -5.27
CA ALA A 80 2.99 11.20 -6.39
C ALA A 80 3.39 10.14 -7.41
N HIS A 81 2.88 10.26 -8.62
CA HIS A 81 3.12 9.38 -9.75
C HIS A 81 4.00 10.09 -10.78
N ARG A 82 4.97 9.37 -11.35
CA ARG A 82 5.71 9.82 -12.53
C ARG A 82 5.41 8.89 -13.69
N ARG A 83 4.93 9.45 -14.80
CA ARG A 83 4.74 8.67 -16.04
C ARG A 83 6.10 8.43 -16.69
N SER A 84 6.30 7.26 -17.29
CA SER A 84 7.58 6.96 -17.96
C SER A 84 7.79 7.79 -19.22
N GLU A 85 6.71 8.20 -19.88
CA GLU A 85 6.75 8.92 -21.16
C GLU A 85 6.66 10.45 -21.00
N GLN A 86 6.29 10.95 -19.82
CA GLN A 86 6.21 12.38 -19.52
C GLN A 86 6.98 12.68 -18.24
N LEU A 87 7.85 13.69 -18.27
CA LEU A 87 8.62 14.16 -17.10
C LEU A 87 7.73 14.85 -16.03
N THR A 88 6.41 14.73 -16.14
CA THR A 88 5.43 15.32 -15.23
C THR A 88 5.14 14.40 -14.05
N THR A 89 5.08 15.01 -12.86
CA THR A 89 4.63 14.34 -11.64
C THR A 89 3.16 14.67 -11.42
N GLU A 90 2.32 13.64 -11.32
CA GLU A 90 0.88 13.75 -11.06
C GLU A 90 0.61 13.30 -9.62
N ASN A 91 -0.08 14.14 -8.84
CA ASN A 91 -0.51 13.76 -7.50
C ASN A 91 -1.93 13.22 -7.55
N GLN A 92 -2.12 12.01 -7.04
CA GLN A 92 -3.45 11.40 -6.92
C GLN A 92 -3.72 11.02 -5.48
N THR A 93 -4.94 11.29 -5.05
CA THR A 93 -5.34 11.15 -3.68
C THR A 93 -6.32 9.99 -3.51
N TYR A 94 -6.19 9.26 -2.41
CA TYR A 94 -6.96 8.06 -2.13
C TYR A 94 -7.48 8.04 -0.71
N TRP A 95 -8.66 7.45 -0.54
CA TRP A 95 -9.23 7.07 0.73
C TRP A 95 -9.26 5.57 0.82
N LEU A 96 -8.56 5.01 1.81
CA LEU A 96 -8.56 3.59 2.11
C LEU A 96 -9.37 3.37 3.39
N PHE A 97 -10.25 2.38 3.36
CA PHE A 97 -11.10 2.02 4.47
C PHE A 97 -10.61 0.70 5.05
N LEU A 98 -10.12 0.76 6.28
CA LEU A 98 -9.47 -0.34 6.97
C LEU A 98 -10.35 -0.82 8.11
N VAL A 99 -10.40 -2.13 8.29
CA VAL A 99 -11.07 -2.75 9.43
C VAL A 99 -10.07 -3.59 10.19
N GLU A 100 -10.10 -3.48 11.50
CA GLU A 100 -9.33 -4.37 12.37
C GLU A 100 -10.11 -5.67 12.55
N THR A 101 -9.43 -6.80 12.37
CA THR A 101 -10.01 -8.14 12.56
C THR A 101 -9.16 -8.93 13.55
N ALA A 102 -9.68 -10.06 14.04
CA ALA A 102 -8.91 -10.97 14.88
C ALA A 102 -7.60 -11.48 14.23
N LYS A 103 -7.46 -11.36 12.90
CA LYS A 103 -6.27 -11.75 12.13
C LYS A 103 -5.43 -10.54 11.69
N GLY A 104 -5.66 -9.36 12.27
CA GLY A 104 -5.02 -8.10 11.88
C GLY A 104 -5.86 -7.26 10.92
N TRP A 105 -5.21 -6.25 10.35
CA TRP A 105 -5.86 -5.24 9.51
C TRP A 105 -6.24 -5.76 8.13
N LYS A 106 -7.41 -5.34 7.64
CA LYS A 106 -7.88 -5.64 6.28
C LYS A 106 -8.37 -4.38 5.58
N LEU A 107 -8.11 -4.29 4.28
CA LEU A 107 -8.72 -3.29 3.42
C LEU A 107 -10.16 -3.73 3.08
N SER A 108 -11.12 -2.88 3.40
CA SER A 108 -12.53 -3.06 3.04
C SER A 108 -12.83 -2.40 1.70
N MET A 109 -12.53 -1.10 1.56
CA MET A 109 -12.82 -0.32 0.36
C MET A 109 -11.70 0.67 0.04
N ALA A 110 -11.59 1.09 -1.21
CA ALA A 110 -10.68 2.13 -1.64
C ALA A 110 -11.35 3.05 -2.65
N PHE A 111 -11.15 4.36 -2.49
CA PHE A 111 -11.69 5.38 -3.37
C PHE A 111 -10.61 6.37 -3.80
N THR A 112 -10.80 7.00 -4.94
CA THR A 112 -9.98 8.11 -5.42
C THR A 112 -10.86 9.22 -5.97
N ARG A 113 -10.29 10.41 -6.18
CA ARG A 113 -10.98 11.52 -6.81
C ARG A 113 -10.02 12.31 -7.68
N VAL A 114 -10.48 12.70 -8.86
CA VAL A 114 -9.75 13.57 -9.78
C VAL A 114 -10.48 14.91 -9.85
N GLY A 115 -9.82 15.98 -9.42
CA GLY A 115 -10.43 17.32 -9.34
C GLY A 115 -11.69 17.32 -8.46
N ASP A 116 -12.75 17.95 -8.95
CA ASP A 116 -14.05 18.06 -8.28
C ASP A 116 -15.06 16.99 -8.72
N ALA A 117 -14.62 15.98 -9.46
CA ALA A 117 -15.47 14.85 -9.83
C ALA A 117 -15.94 14.07 -8.59
N PRO A 118 -17.05 13.32 -8.67
CA PRO A 118 -17.43 12.39 -7.62
C PRO A 118 -16.32 11.37 -7.31
N PRO A 119 -16.20 10.88 -6.06
CA PRO A 119 -15.29 9.79 -5.75
C PRO A 119 -15.55 8.55 -6.61
N ILE A 120 -14.48 7.93 -7.07
CA ILE A 120 -14.50 6.72 -7.91
C ILE A 120 -14.03 5.55 -7.04
N ASP A 121 -14.79 4.46 -7.06
CA ASP A 121 -14.39 3.21 -6.41
C ASP A 121 -13.20 2.58 -7.15
N VAL A 122 -12.13 2.30 -6.41
CA VAL A 122 -10.90 1.66 -6.88
C VAL A 122 -10.54 0.47 -5.99
N SER A 123 -11.53 -0.16 -5.35
CA SER A 123 -11.38 -1.33 -4.49
C SER A 123 -10.77 -2.54 -5.21
N ASP A 124 -10.89 -2.60 -6.54
CA ASP A 124 -10.26 -3.62 -7.40
C ASP A 124 -9.03 -3.09 -8.16
N GLY A 125 -8.63 -1.84 -7.91
CA GLY A 125 -7.53 -1.17 -8.59
C GLY A 125 -6.14 -1.56 -8.06
N ALA A 126 -5.11 -1.11 -8.77
CA ALA A 126 -3.72 -1.39 -8.45
C ALA A 126 -3.29 -0.89 -7.04
N VAL A 127 -3.87 0.22 -6.56
CA VAL A 127 -3.64 0.73 -5.19
C VAL A 127 -4.22 -0.21 -4.14
N ALA A 128 -5.43 -0.73 -4.37
CA ALA A 128 -6.05 -1.67 -3.45
C ALA A 128 -5.31 -3.02 -3.44
N ASP A 129 -4.83 -3.50 -4.60
CA ASP A 129 -3.97 -4.70 -4.69
C ASP A 129 -2.63 -4.52 -3.94
N ALA A 130 -2.01 -3.35 -4.09
CA ALA A 130 -0.78 -3.00 -3.36
C ALA A 130 -1.01 -2.99 -1.85
N MET A 131 -2.10 -2.35 -1.39
CA MET A 131 -2.45 -2.30 0.03
C MET A 131 -2.75 -3.69 0.59
N ARG A 132 -3.54 -4.50 -0.11
CA ARG A 132 -3.83 -5.89 0.30
C ARG A 132 -2.57 -6.73 0.38
N SER A 133 -1.65 -6.56 -0.57
CA SER A 133 -0.37 -7.26 -0.57
C SER A 133 0.50 -6.85 0.61
N TRP A 134 0.59 -5.56 0.91
CA TRP A 134 1.31 -5.06 2.09
C TRP A 134 0.71 -5.60 3.39
N LEU A 135 -0.62 -5.53 3.53
CA LEU A 135 -1.33 -6.07 4.70
C LEU A 135 -1.12 -7.57 4.86
N LYS A 136 -1.10 -8.33 3.77
CA LYS A 136 -0.84 -9.77 3.81
C LYS A 136 0.56 -10.09 4.34
N ASP A 137 1.56 -9.31 3.93
CA ASP A 137 2.95 -9.52 4.33
C ASP A 137 3.19 -9.10 5.79
N LYS A 138 2.56 -8.01 6.26
CA LYS A 138 2.71 -7.49 7.63
C LYS A 138 1.78 -8.14 8.65
N CYS A 139 0.59 -8.55 8.23
CA CYS A 139 -0.43 -9.19 9.06
C CYS A 139 -0.75 -10.60 8.53
N PRO A 140 0.23 -11.53 8.57
CA PRO A 140 0.00 -12.90 8.17
C PRO A 140 -1.04 -13.53 9.09
N SER A 141 -2.08 -14.11 8.50
CA SER A 141 -2.99 -14.96 9.25
C SER A 141 -2.23 -16.22 9.67
N PRO A 142 -2.28 -16.64 10.95
CA PRO A 142 -1.77 -17.95 11.31
C PRO A 142 -2.51 -19.01 10.49
N LEU A 143 -1.73 -19.93 9.90
CA LEU A 143 -2.22 -21.09 9.16
C LEU A 143 -2.97 -22.05 10.10
#